data_AF-A0A6V7HQ72-F1
#
_entry.id   AF-A0A6V7HQ72-F1
#
_cell.length_a   1.000
_cell.length_b   1.000
_cell.length_c   1.000
_cell.angle_alpha   90.00
_cell.angle_beta   90.00
_cell.angle_gamma   90.00
#
_symmetry.space_group_name_H-M   'P 1'
#
loop_
_entity.id
_entity.type
_entity.pdbx_description
1 polymer ?
#
loop_
_entity_poly.entity_id
_entity_poly.type
_entity_poly.pdbx_seq_one_letter_code
_entity_poly.pdbx_strand_id
1 'polypeptide(L)' 'ALKQDLAQSRDETKETVMDKIHRENVRQGRDKYKTLREIRKGNTKRRVDQFENM' A
#
# COMPACT_ATOMS: atom_id res chain seq x y z
N ALA A 1 20.80 4.91 2.93
CA ALA A 1 21.45 4.03 3.92
C ALA A 1 20.74 2.68 3.92
N LEU A 2 19.98 2.27 4.95
CA LEU A 2 19.53 0.88 5.13
C LEU A 2 18.88 0.19 3.91
N LYS A 3 17.97 0.87 3.18
CA LYS A 3 17.34 0.28 1.98
C LYS A 3 18.32 0.04 0.82
N GLN A 4 19.33 0.89 0.68
CA GLN A 4 20.36 0.75 -0.35
C GLN A 4 21.31 -0.38 0.00
N ASP A 5 21.69 -0.49 1.27
CA ASP A 5 22.63 -1.50 1.76
C ASP A 5 22.01 -2.91 1.63
N LEU A 6 20.74 -3.06 2.04
CA LEU A 6 20.02 -4.34 1.93
C LEU A 6 19.65 -4.72 0.49
N ALA A 7 19.62 -3.77 -0.44
CA ALA A 7 19.30 -4.06 -1.84
C ALA A 7 20.38 -4.89 -2.52
N GLN A 8 21.64 -4.77 -2.10
CA GLN A 8 22.77 -5.50 -2.67
C GLN A 8 22.70 -7.01 -2.41
N SER A 9 22.08 -7.42 -1.30
CA SER A 9 21.96 -8.81 -0.89
C SER A 9 20.56 -9.39 -1.08
N ARG A 10 19.64 -8.65 -1.73
CA ARG A 10 18.24 -9.05 -1.84
C ARG A 10 18.05 -10.08 -2.95
N ASP A 11 17.50 -11.24 -2.61
CA ASP A 11 17.04 -12.25 -3.56
C ASP A 11 15.59 -11.97 -3.98
N GLU A 12 15.38 -11.63 -5.25
CA GLU A 12 14.05 -11.28 -5.78
C GLU A 12 13.12 -12.49 -5.94
N THR A 13 13.67 -13.71 -6.02
CA THR A 13 12.85 -14.93 -6.15
C THR A 13 12.10 -15.26 -4.86
N LYS A 14 12.60 -14.76 -3.73
CA LYS A 14 12.00 -14.91 -2.39
C LYS A 14 11.06 -13.77 -2.03
N GLU A 15 10.76 -12.87 -2.96
CA GLU A 15 9.85 -11.75 -2.71
C GLU A 15 8.42 -12.26 -2.48
N THR A 16 7.87 -11.95 -1.31
CA THR A 16 6.49 -12.35 -0.97
C THR A 16 5.48 -11.44 -1.66
N VAL A 17 4.21 -11.86 -1.69
CA VAL A 17 3.11 -11.02 -2.17
C VAL A 17 2.99 -9.71 -1.39
N MET A 18 3.23 -9.76 -0.07
CA MET A 18 3.14 -8.58 0.79
C MET A 18 4.27 -7.58 0.53
N ASP A 19 5.47 -8.06 0.19
CA ASP A 19 6.59 -7.20 -0.20
C ASP A 19 6.28 -6.42 -1.49
N LYS A 20 5.67 -7.10 -2.48
CA LYS A 20 5.23 -6.46 -3.73
C LYS A 20 4.18 -5.38 -3.47
N ILE A 21 3.17 -5.69 -2.66
CA ILE A 21 2.12 -4.72 -2.28
C ILE A 21 2.72 -3.53 -1.52
N HIS A 22 3.62 -3.77 -0.57
CA HIS A 22 4.28 -2.71 0.18
C HIS A 22 5.13 -1.81 -0.74
N ARG A 23 5.93 -2.40 -1.63
CA ARG A 23 6.76 -1.67 -2.59
C ARG A 23 5.90 -0.80 -3.50
N GLU A 24 4.79 -1.32 -3.99
CA GLU A 24 3.84 -0.57 -4.82
C GLU A 24 3.18 0.59 -4.06
N ASN A 25 2.77 0.35 -2.81
CA ASN A 25 2.24 1.41 -1.95
C ASN A 25 3.25 2.55 -1.76
N VAL A 26 4.52 2.21 -1.47
CA VAL A 26 5.60 3.19 -1.35
C VAL A 26 5.85 3.92 -2.68
N ARG A 27 5.85 3.21 -3.81
CA ARG A 27 6.02 3.78 -5.16
C ARG A 27 4.93 4.81 -5.49
N GLN A 28 3.69 4.54 -5.07
CA GLN A 28 2.56 5.47 -5.22
C GLN A 28 2.53 6.59 -4.15
N GLY A 29 3.53 6.66 -3.26
CA GLY A 29 3.57 7.65 -2.18
C GLY A 29 2.50 7.46 -1.09
N ARG A 30 1.90 6.26 -1.02
CA ARG A 30 0.94 5.87 0.01
C ARG A 30 1.66 5.53 1.30
N ASP A 31 1.05 5.92 2.40
CA ASP A 31 1.44 5.52 3.74
C ASP A 31 0.20 5.16 4.55
N LYS A 32 0.40 4.67 5.78
CA LYS A 32 -0.68 4.23 6.67
C LYS A 32 -1.76 5.32 6.84
N TYR A 33 -1.36 6.56 7.09
CA TYR A 33 -2.30 7.63 7.43
C TYR A 33 -2.91 8.30 6.20
N LYS A 34 -2.15 8.43 5.10
CA LYS A 34 -2.68 8.91 3.82
C LYS A 34 -3.75 7.98 3.28
N THR A 35 -3.50 6.67 3.28
CA THR A 35 -4.48 5.68 2.81
C THR A 35 -5.73 5.69 3.69
N LEU A 36 -5.58 5.76 5.02
CA LEU A 36 -6.74 5.86 5.93
C LEU A 36 -7.57 7.11 5.69
N ARG A 37 -6.94 8.26 5.44
CA ARG A 37 -7.68 9.50 5.09
C ARG A 37 -8.39 9.35 3.76
N GLU A 38 -7.75 8.75 2.76
CA GLU A 38 -8.32 8.58 1.42
C GLU A 38 -9.57 7.72 1.43
N ILE A 39 -9.50 6.52 2.04
CA ILE A 39 -10.65 5.58 2.06
C ILE A 39 -11.81 6.05 2.97
N ARG A 40 -11.58 7.06 3.80
CA ARG A 40 -12.58 7.66 4.69
C ARG A 40 -13.22 8.93 4.13
N LYS A 41 -12.89 9.34 2.91
CA LYS A 41 -13.55 10.48 2.25
C LYS A 41 -15.03 10.19 1.97
N GLY A 42 -15.83 11.24 1.99
CA GLY A 42 -17.27 11.16 1.76
C GLY A 42 -18.09 10.78 2.99
N ASN A 43 -19.41 10.84 2.85
CA ASN A 43 -20.32 10.46 3.93
C ASN A 43 -20.43 8.93 4.07
N THR A 44 -21.13 8.47 5.11
CA THR A 44 -21.32 7.05 5.39
C THR A 44 -22.03 6.33 4.24
N LYS A 45 -23.09 6.91 3.67
CA LYS A 45 -23.83 6.31 2.55
C LYS A 45 -22.94 6.02 1.35
N ARG A 46 -22.11 6.98 0.92
CA ARG A 46 -21.20 6.80 -0.22
C ARG A 46 -20.22 5.63 0.00
N ARG A 47 -19.70 5.47 1.21
CA ARG A 47 -18.76 4.38 1.54
C ARG A 47 -19.45 3.02 1.58
N VAL A 48 -20.69 2.96 2.04
CA VAL A 48 -21.53 1.75 1.97
C VAL A 48 -21.86 1.41 0.51
N ASP A 49 -22.32 2.40 -0.27
CA ASP A 49 -22.63 2.20 -1.69
C ASP A 49 -21.39 1.73 -2.47
N GLN A 50 -20.18 2.23 -2.16
CA GLN A 50 -18.94 1.72 -2.77
C GLN A 50 -18.65 0.27 -2.37
N PHE A 51 -18.82 -0.09 -1.11
CA PHE A 51 -18.57 -1.45 -0.61
C PHE A 51 -19.50 -2.49 -1.24
N GLU A 52 -20.80 -2.19 -1.36
CA GLU A 52 -21.78 -3.12 -1.96
C GLU A 52 -21.58 -3.33 -3.47
N ASN A 53 -20.81 -2.47 -4.14
CA ASN A 53 -20.53 -2.53 -5.59
C ASN A 53 -19.12 -3.02 -5.94
N MET A 54 -18.32 -3.43 -4.95
CA MET A 54 -16.97 -4.00 -5.14
C MET A 54 -17.01 -5.50 -5.36
#